data_AF-A0A127SDK2-F1
#
_entry.id   AF-A0A127SDK2-F1
#
_cell.length_a   1.000
_cell.length_b   1.000
_cell.length_c   1.000
_cell.angle_alpha   90.00
_cell.angle_beta   90.00
_cell.angle_gamma   90.00
#
_symmetry.space_group_name_H-M   'P 1'
#
loop_
_entity.id
_entity.type
_entity.pdbx_description
1 polymer ?
#
loop_
_entity_poly.entity_id
_entity_poly.type
_entity_poly.pdbx_seq_one_letter_code
_entity_poly.pdbx_strand_id
1 'polypeptide(L)' 'MGLFNRRKRHAAWDRGSTREDIKHLDEFVRTRTGVEAYLEPVTMATETTLVLVAHDGEWTRRRIESPEEAGQL' A
#
# COMPACT_ATOMS: atom_id res chain seq x y z
N MET A 1 -17.16 -32.63 -3.74
CA MET A 1 -17.49 -31.50 -2.85
C MET A 1 -16.19 -30.99 -2.26
N GLY A 2 -15.76 -29.74 -2.34
CA GLY A 2 -16.27 -28.54 -3.00
C GLY A 2 -15.07 -27.69 -3.43
N LEU A 3 -15.14 -27.15 -4.64
CA LEU A 3 -14.16 -26.25 -5.23
C LEU A 3 -14.62 -24.81 -4.97
N PHE A 4 -14.19 -24.15 -3.90
CA PHE A 4 -14.27 -22.67 -3.81
C PHE A 4 -13.18 -22.11 -2.89
N ASN A 5 -11.91 -22.40 -3.17
CA ASN A 5 -10.87 -21.48 -2.71
C ASN A 5 -10.85 -20.31 -3.69
N ARG A 6 -11.62 -19.25 -3.38
CA ARG A 6 -11.64 -18.00 -4.14
C ARG A 6 -10.28 -17.31 -3.96
N ARG A 7 -9.26 -17.78 -4.68
CA ARG A 7 -8.08 -16.96 -4.97
C ARG A 7 -8.60 -15.69 -5.64
N LYS A 8 -8.40 -14.55 -4.98
CA LYS A 8 -8.61 -13.23 -5.57
C LYS A 8 -7.88 -13.25 -6.91
N ARG A 9 -8.65 -13.18 -8.00
CA ARG A 9 -8.08 -13.04 -9.35
C ARG A 9 -7.49 -11.64 -9.38
N HIS A 10 -6.19 -11.53 -9.12
CA HIS A 10 -5.43 -10.34 -9.50
C HIS A 10 -5.62 -10.18 -11.01
N ALA A 11 -6.29 -9.11 -11.39
CA ALA A 11 -6.53 -8.80 -12.77
C ALA A 11 -5.21 -8.31 -13.39
N ALA A 12 -4.50 -9.22 -14.06
CA ALA A 12 -3.72 -9.08 -15.30
C ALA A 12 -2.96 -7.76 -15.62
N TRP A 13 -2.65 -6.92 -14.63
CA TRP A 13 -1.70 -5.80 -14.71
C TRP A 13 -0.73 -5.82 -13.49
N ASP A 14 -0.47 -7.06 -13.06
CA ASP A 14 0.10 -7.59 -11.83
C ASP A 14 1.46 -7.02 -11.37
N ARG A 15 1.43 -6.09 -10.42
CA ARG A 15 2.14 -6.35 -9.16
C ARG A 15 1.28 -5.87 -8.01
N GLY A 16 0.75 -6.81 -7.23
CA GLY A 16 0.18 -6.50 -5.91
C GLY A 16 1.24 -5.91 -4.99
N SER A 17 0.85 -5.47 -3.78
CA SER A 17 1.84 -4.99 -2.81
C SER A 17 2.88 -6.10 -2.56
N THR A 18 4.14 -5.68 -2.44
CA THR A 18 5.21 -6.59 -2.03
C THR A 18 5.61 -6.29 -0.60
N ARG A 19 6.24 -7.26 0.06
CA ARG A 19 6.85 -7.03 1.38
C ARG A 19 7.87 -5.90 1.36
N GLU A 20 8.52 -5.67 0.23
CA GLU A 20 9.47 -4.58 0.05
C GLU A 20 8.78 -3.22 0.04
N ASP A 21 7.55 -3.14 -0.49
CA ASP A 21 6.75 -1.91 -0.46
C ASP A 21 6.38 -1.54 0.99
N ILE A 22 5.91 -2.51 1.78
CA ILE A 22 5.60 -2.29 3.21
C ILE A 22 6.84 -1.91 4.00
N LYS A 23 7.96 -2.63 3.78
CA LYS A 23 9.24 -2.29 4.43
C LYS A 23 9.68 -0.87 4.09
N HIS A 24 9.55 -0.47 2.83
CA HIS A 24 9.92 0.88 2.41
C HIS A 24 9.04 1.95 3.07
N LEU A 25 7.74 1.68 3.23
CA LEU A 25 6.84 2.58 3.95
C LEU A 25 7.20 2.69 5.44
N ASP A 26 7.49 1.57 6.12
CA ASP A 26 7.95 1.55 7.52
C ASP A 26 9.27 2.31 7.69
N GLU A 27 10.25 2.07 6.82
CA GLU A 27 11.51 2.79 6.81
C GLU A 27 11.31 4.28 6.55
N PHE A 28 10.34 4.66 5.71
CA PHE A 28 10.01 6.06 5.43
C PHE A 28 9.47 6.76 6.68
N VAL A 29 8.47 6.18 7.35
CA VAL A 29 7.88 6.75 8.57
C VAL A 29 8.91 6.83 9.69
N ARG A 30 9.80 5.83 9.80
CA ARG A 30 10.83 5.77 10.86
C ARG A 30 11.93 6.81 10.74
N THR A 31 12.32 7.20 9.54
CA THR A 31 13.48 8.09 9.34
C THR A 31 13.11 9.53 9.01
N ARG A 32 11.83 9.83 8.74
CA ARG A 32 11.35 11.20 8.47
C ARG A 32 10.42 11.66 9.58
N THR A 33 10.39 12.96 9.82
CA THR A 33 9.52 13.57 10.84
C THR A 33 8.31 14.24 10.19
N GLY A 34 7.19 14.27 10.92
CA GLY A 34 5.95 14.92 10.46
C GLY A 34 5.37 14.27 9.20
N VAL A 35 5.39 12.94 9.11
CA VAL A 35 4.86 12.21 7.96
C VAL A 35 3.33 12.17 8.00
N GLU A 36 2.70 12.63 6.94
CA GLU A 36 1.26 12.52 6.69
C GLU A 36 0.97 11.36 5.74
N ALA A 37 -0.04 10.56 6.07
CA ALA A 37 -0.44 9.38 5.31
C ALA A 37 -1.78 9.59 4.62
N TYR A 38 -1.81 9.44 3.31
CA TYR A 38 -2.99 9.58 2.47
C TYR A 38 -3.31 8.25 1.79
N LEU A 39 -4.49 7.72 2.09
CA LEU A 39 -4.95 6.46 1.54
C LEU A 39 -5.73 6.70 0.25
N GLU A 40 -5.24 6.16 -0.86
CA GLU A 40 -5.95 6.13 -2.13
C GLU A 40 -6.80 4.84 -2.20
N PRO A 41 -8.14 4.95 -2.28
CA PRO A 41 -9.00 3.79 -2.38
C PRO A 41 -8.86 3.09 -3.73
N VAL A 42 -9.18 1.79 -3.76
CA VAL A 42 -9.21 0.99 -4.99
C VAL A 42 -10.15 1.62 -6.03
N THR A 43 -9.70 1.66 -7.28
CA THR A 43 -10.49 2.05 -8.44
C THR A 43 -10.56 0.91 -9.45
N MET A 44 -11.27 1.11 -10.56
CA MET A 44 -11.30 0.15 -11.68
C MET A 44 -9.91 -0.09 -12.31
N ALA A 45 -8.98 0.86 -12.15
CA ALA A 45 -7.68 0.85 -12.81
C ALA A 45 -6.48 0.75 -11.84
N THR A 46 -6.69 0.88 -10.53
CA THR A 46 -5.60 0.95 -9.54
C THR A 46 -6.00 0.30 -8.23
N GLU A 47 -5.08 -0.48 -7.66
CA GLU A 47 -5.22 -1.08 -6.33
C GLU A 47 -5.06 -0.03 -5.22
N THR A 48 -5.43 -0.38 -3.98
CA THR A 48 -5.24 0.47 -2.81
C THR A 48 -3.78 0.89 -2.68
N THR A 49 -3.54 2.18 -2.54
CA THR A 49 -2.19 2.75 -2.50
C THR A 49 -2.08 3.72 -1.33
N LEU A 50 -0.92 3.75 -0.68
CA LEU A 50 -0.60 4.71 0.37
C LEU A 50 0.40 5.72 -0.17
N VAL A 51 0.12 7.00 0.06
CA VAL A 51 1.04 8.11 -0.18
C VAL A 51 1.50 8.64 1.17
N LEU A 52 2.80 8.70 1.38
CA LEU A 52 3.41 9.31 2.55
C LEU A 52 4.11 10.60 2.15
N VAL A 53 3.91 11.67 2.91
CA VAL A 53 4.52 12.99 2.68
C VAL A 53 5.16 13.46 3.98
N ALA A 54 6.46 13.72 3.98
CA ALA A 54 7.21 14.23 5.13
C ALA A 54 7.11 15.76 5.23
N HIS A 55 7.47 16.31 6.40
CA HIS A 55 7.38 17.76 6.66
C HIS A 55 8.22 18.64 5.73
N ASP A 56 9.27 18.08 5.12
CA ASP A 56 10.18 18.75 4.18
C ASP A 56 9.73 18.63 2.72
N GLY A 57 8.63 17.90 2.47
CA GLY A 57 8.08 17.66 1.14
C GLY A 57 8.63 16.41 0.44
N GLU A 58 9.51 15.63 1.07
CA GLU A 58 9.85 14.30 0.56
C GLU A 58 8.59 13.41 0.57
N TRP A 59 8.38 12.62 -0.47
CA TRP A 59 7.20 11.77 -0.56
C TRP A 59 7.49 10.41 -1.19
N THR A 60 6.68 9.42 -0.86
CA THR A 60 6.69 8.09 -1.48
C THR A 60 5.28 7.58 -1.68
N ARG A 61 5.08 6.74 -2.71
CA ARG A 61 3.79 6.14 -3.06
C ARG A 61 3.97 4.65 -3.30
N ARG A 62 3.25 3.83 -2.55
CA ARG A 62 3.38 2.37 -2.59
C ARG A 62 2.03 1.67 -2.44
N ARG A 63 1.87 0.53 -3.12
CA ARG A 63 0.65 -0.28 -3.03
C ARG A 63 0.58 -0.96 -1.67
N ILE A 64 -0.64 -1.19 -1.18
CA ILE A 64 -0.91 -1.98 0.02
C ILE A 64 -2.05 -2.96 -0.28
N GLU A 65 -2.10 -4.13 0.36
CA GLU A 65 -3.16 -5.11 0.12
C GLU A 65 -4.48 -4.68 0.77
N SER A 66 -4.40 -3.92 1.88
CA SER A 66 -5.57 -3.43 2.60
C SER A 66 -5.32 -2.13 3.37
N PRO A 67 -6.36 -1.32 3.64
CA PRO A 67 -6.28 -0.17 4.53
C PRO A 67 -5.76 -0.50 5.94
N GLU A 68 -5.97 -1.73 6.40
CA GLU A 68 -5.55 -2.19 7.73
C GLU A 68 -4.03 -2.29 7.86
N GLU A 69 -3.30 -2.52 6.76
CA GLU A 69 -1.84 -2.46 6.74
C GLU A 69 -1.32 -1.02 6.90
N ALA A 70 -2.04 -0.02 6.37
CA ALA A 70 -1.64 1.37 6.53
C ALA A 70 -1.71 1.80 8.01
N GLY A 71 -2.63 1.24 8.79
CA GLY A 71 -2.74 1.53 10.23
C GLY A 71 -1.66 0.87 11.11
N GLN A 72 -0.79 0.04 10.53
CA GLN A 72 0.28 -0.68 11.24
C GLN A 72 1.68 -0.08 11.02
N LEU A 73 1.79 0.94 10.15
CA LEU A 73 3.00 1.71 9.88
C LEU A 73 3.18 2.81 10.94
#